data_AF-A0A0K8Q3W9-F1
#
_entry.id   AF-A0A0K8Q3W9-F1
#
_cell.length_a   1.000
_cell.length_b   1.000
_cell.length_c   1.000
_cell.angle_alpha   90.00
_cell.angle_beta   90.00
_cell.angle_gamma   90.00
#
_symmetry.space_group_name_H-M   'P 1'
#
loop_
_entity.id
_entity.type
_entity.pdbx_description
1 polymer ?
#
loop_
_entity_poly.entity_id
_entity_poly.type
_entity_poly.pdbx_seq_one_letter_code
_entity_poly.pdbx_strand_id
1 'polypeptide(L)'
;AGTRLSAVRAPTLLIVGGADHEVLELNHWAKALMRCTKELAVVPGATHLFEERGTLAEAAALARDWFLRYLQPGANEAHDEADN
;
A
#
# COMPACT_ATOMS: atom_id res chain seq x y z
N ALA A 1 3.94 -15.11 -5.06
CA ALA A 1 2.72 -15.16 -4.23
C ALA A 1 1.51 -15.57 -5.09
N GLY A 2 1.26 -16.87 -5.30
CA GLY A 2 0.22 -17.33 -6.24
C GLY A 2 -1.20 -17.28 -5.66
N THR A 3 -1.84 -18.44 -5.51
CA THR A 3 -3.22 -18.60 -5.02
C THR A 3 -3.50 -17.97 -3.64
N ARG A 4 -2.46 -17.62 -2.87
CA ARG A 4 -2.59 -16.96 -1.58
C ARG A 4 -2.98 -15.47 -1.68
N LEU A 5 -2.76 -14.81 -2.81
CA LEU A 5 -3.09 -13.38 -2.97
C LEU A 5 -4.59 -13.11 -2.82
N SER A 6 -5.45 -14.03 -3.26
CA SER A 6 -6.90 -13.90 -3.10
C SER A 6 -7.37 -14.01 -1.66
N ALA A 7 -6.52 -14.52 -0.75
CA ALA A 7 -6.83 -14.64 0.68
C ALA A 7 -6.46 -13.38 1.48
N VAL A 8 -5.76 -12.42 0.89
CA VAL A 8 -5.44 -11.15 1.54
C VAL A 8 -6.72 -10.36 1.78
N ARG A 9 -6.94 -9.96 3.04
CA ARG A 9 -8.11 -9.18 3.47
C ARG A 9 -7.79 -7.72 3.78
N ALA A 10 -6.57 -7.42 4.22
CA ALA A 10 -6.17 -6.07 4.57
C ALA A 10 -6.08 -5.17 3.32
N PRO A 11 -6.49 -3.89 3.40
CA PRO A 11 -6.19 -2.91 2.36
C PRO A 11 -4.70 -2.91 2.03
N THR A 12 -4.36 -3.18 0.77
CA THR A 12 -2.96 -3.31 0.34
C THR A 12 -2.61 -2.29 -0.73
N LEU A 13 -1.54 -1.54 -0.48
CA LEU A 13 -0.89 -0.70 -1.49
C LEU A 13 0.36 -1.42 -2.01
N LEU A 14 0.45 -1.54 -3.34
CA LEU A 14 1.66 -1.99 -4.02
C LEU A 14 2.39 -0.74 -4.53
N ILE A 15 3.63 -0.52 -4.10
CA ILE A 15 4.47 0.60 -4.55
C ILE A 15 5.60 0.02 -5.41
N VAL A 16 5.73 0.47 -6.65
CA VAL A 16 6.71 -0.06 -7.60
C VAL A 16 7.46 1.09 -8.27
N GLY A 17 8.75 0.89 -8.54
CA GLY A 17 9.53 1.84 -9.32
C GLY A 17 9.17 1.80 -10.81
N GLY A 18 8.94 2.97 -11.42
CA GLY A 18 8.50 3.08 -12.81
C GLY A 18 9.53 2.62 -13.84
N ALA A 19 10.81 2.54 -13.47
CA ALA A 19 11.88 2.00 -14.33
C ALA A 19 12.04 0.47 -14.19
N ASP A 20 11.35 -0.16 -13.24
CA ASP A 20 11.36 -1.61 -13.02
C ASP A 20 10.16 -2.26 -13.71
N HIS A 21 10.20 -2.32 -15.04
CA HIS A 21 9.08 -2.77 -15.87
C HIS A 21 8.65 -4.22 -15.61
N GLU A 22 9.60 -5.11 -15.31
CA GLU A 22 9.29 -6.52 -15.00
C GLU A 22 8.51 -6.62 -13.68
N VAL A 23 8.97 -5.92 -12.64
CA VAL A 23 8.28 -5.90 -11.34
C VAL A 23 6.95 -5.16 -11.44
N LEU A 24 6.84 -4.13 -12.29
CA LEU A 24 5.59 -3.42 -12.55
C LEU A 24 4.53 -4.37 -13.11
N GLU A 25 4.84 -5.12 -14.17
CA GLU A 25 3.93 -6.10 -14.75
C GLU A 25 3.55 -7.17 -13.71
N LEU A 26 4.52 -7.71 -12.98
CA LEU A 26 4.24 -8.70 -11.93
C LEU A 26 3.27 -8.18 -10.87
N ASN A 27 3.38 -6.91 -10.48
CA ASN A 27 2.47 -6.28 -9.52
C ASN A 27 1.09 -5.95 -10.11
N HIS A 28 1.00 -5.65 -11.40
CA HIS A 28 -0.29 -5.59 -12.10
C HIS A 28 -1.02 -6.94 -12.03
N TRP A 29 -0.33 -8.04 -12.30
CA TRP A 29 -0.86 -9.39 -12.15
C TRP A 29 -1.25 -9.69 -10.70
N ALA A 30 -0.40 -9.36 -9.74
CA ALA A 30 -0.69 -9.57 -8.33
C ALA A 30 -1.97 -8.82 -7.90
N LYS A 31 -2.09 -7.54 -8.27
CA LYS A 31 -3.28 -6.72 -8.02
C LYS A 31 -4.53 -7.36 -8.63
N ALA A 32 -4.46 -7.92 -9.84
CA ALA A 32 -5.60 -8.57 -10.47
C ALA A 32 -6.10 -9.80 -9.69
N LEU A 33 -5.19 -10.53 -9.02
CA LEU A 33 -5.50 -11.74 -8.23
C LEU A 33 -6.07 -11.45 -6.84
N MET A 34 -5.80 -10.27 -6.29
CA MET A 34 -6.26 -9.88 -4.95
C MET A 34 -7.76 -9.58 -4.93
N ARG A 35 -8.41 -9.74 -3.78
CA ARG A 35 -9.87 -9.51 -3.61
C ARG A 35 -10.23 -8.39 -2.63
N CYS A 36 -9.26 -7.86 -1.90
CA CYS A 36 -9.44 -6.74 -0.98
C CYS A 36 -9.35 -5.37 -1.69
N THR A 37 -9.53 -4.30 -0.92
CA THR A 37 -9.16 -2.94 -1.31
C THR A 37 -7.67 -2.90 -1.65
N LYS A 38 -7.37 -2.45 -2.87
CA LYS A 38 -6.03 -2.57 -3.43
C LYS A 38 -5.73 -1.45 -4.41
N GLU A 39 -4.51 -0.95 -4.33
CA GLU A 39 -4.01 0.12 -5.21
C GLU A 39 -2.58 -0.22 -5.65
N LEU A 40 -2.20 0.25 -6.84
CA LEU A 40 -0.85 0.17 -7.35
C LEU A 40 -0.38 1.60 -7.61
N ALA A 41 0.65 2.03 -6.90
CA ALA A 41 1.30 3.32 -7.10
C ALA A 41 2.66 3.11 -7.76
N VAL A 42 2.97 3.95 -8.75
CA VAL A 42 4.22 3.90 -9.50
C VAL A 42 5.02 5.15 -9.17
N VAL A 43 6.27 4.97 -8.72
CA VAL A 43 7.21 6.07 -8.46
C VAL A 43 8.03 6.33 -9.72
N PRO A 44 7.85 7.47 -10.42
CA PRO A 44 8.53 7.74 -11.68
C PRO A 44 10.06 7.75 -11.51
N GLY A 45 10.78 7.12 -12.44
CA GLY A 45 12.25 7.12 -12.44
C GLY A 45 12.91 6.27 -11.37
N ALA A 46 12.15 5.66 -10.45
CA ALA A 46 12.69 4.73 -9.47
C ALA A 46 12.98 3.36 -10.08
N THR A 47 14.12 2.78 -9.73
CA THR A 47 14.42 1.35 -9.97
C THR A 47 14.03 0.52 -8.74
N HIS A 48 14.49 -0.74 -8.69
CA HIS A 48 14.07 -1.74 -7.72
C HIS A 48 14.18 -1.30 -6.25
N LEU A 49 15.23 -0.54 -5.92
CA LEU A 49 15.56 -0.15 -4.54
C LEU A 49 15.17 1.29 -4.20
N PHE A 50 14.59 2.04 -5.14
CA PHE A 50 14.27 3.45 -4.97
C PHE A 50 15.47 4.31 -4.51
N GLU A 51 16.68 3.97 -4.96
CA GLU A 51 17.94 4.67 -4.59
C GLU A 51 18.09 6.03 -5.28
N GLU A 52 17.31 6.27 -6.33
CA GLU A 52 17.32 7.53 -7.04
C GLU A 52 16.90 8.69 -6.13
N ARG A 53 17.39 9.87 -6.46
CA ARG A 53 17.19 11.06 -5.62
C ARG A 53 15.70 11.37 -5.49
N GLY A 54 15.17 11.19 -4.27
CA GLY A 54 13.80 11.53 -3.92
C GLY A 54 12.79 10.37 -4.05
N THR A 55 13.14 9.27 -4.70
CA THR A 55 12.20 8.17 -4.95
C THR A 55 11.82 7.41 -3.69
N LEU A 56 12.77 7.22 -2.76
CA LEU A 56 12.45 6.63 -1.46
C LEU A 56 11.53 7.53 -0.62
N ALA A 57 11.72 8.85 -0.71
CA ALA A 57 10.88 9.81 0.01
C ALA A 57 9.45 9.82 -0.54
N GLU A 58 9.29 9.70 -1.87
CA GLU A 58 7.99 9.56 -2.51
C GLU A 58 7.30 8.24 -2.12
N ALA A 59 8.02 7.11 -2.17
CA ALA A 59 7.53 5.82 -1.70
C ALA A 59 7.08 5.86 -0.23
N ALA A 60 7.85 6.53 0.64
CA ALA A 60 7.50 6.70 2.04
C ALA A 60 6.25 7.57 2.23
N ALA A 61 6.08 8.63 1.44
CA ALA A 61 4.88 9.47 1.50
C ALA A 61 3.62 8.68 1.08
N LEU A 62 3.70 7.89 0.01
CA LEU A 62 2.62 7.01 -0.43
C LEU A 62 2.23 5.99 0.66
N ALA A 63 3.22 5.36 1.29
CA ALA A 63 2.99 4.41 2.38
C ALA A 63 2.34 5.09 3.60
N ARG A 64 2.84 6.26 4.01
CA ARG A 64 2.26 7.05 5.10
C ARG A 64 0.79 7.34 4.83
N ASP A 65 0.46 7.84 3.65
CA ASP A 65 -0.91 8.24 3.32
C ASP A 65 -1.86 7.05 3.26
N TRP A 66 -1.37 5.88 2.83
CA TRP A 66 -2.12 4.63 2.90
C TRP A 66 -2.44 4.24 4.35
N PHE A 67 -1.45 4.28 5.24
CA PHE A 67 -1.67 3.97 6.63
C PHE A 67 -2.60 4.96 7.31
N LEU A 68 -2.44 6.27 7.07
CA LEU A 68 -3.37 7.27 7.59
C LEU A 68 -4.81 7.01 7.12
N ARG A 69 -5.00 6.51 5.89
CA ARG A 69 -6.34 6.21 5.37
C ARG A 69 -6.98 4.98 6.03
N TYR A 70 -6.21 3.91 6.28
CA TYR A 70 -6.76 2.60 6.65
C TYR A 70 -6.46 2.14 8.09
N LEU A 71 -5.48 2.75 8.76
CA LEU A 71 -5.16 2.51 10.18
C LEU A 71 -5.64 3.70 11.03
N GLN A 72 -6.93 4.00 10.94
CA GLN A 72 -7.56 4.93 11.85
C GLN A 72 -7.58 4.31 13.26
N PRO A 73 -7.21 5.06 14.31
CA PRO A 73 -7.41 4.61 15.69
C PRO A 73 -8.87 4.24 15.87
N GLY A 74 -9.14 3.12 16.54
CA GLY A 74 -10.51 2.65 16.74
C GLY A 74 -11.37 3.78 17.31
N ALA A 75 -12.43 4.14 16.60
CA ALA A 75 -13.45 5.09 17.05
C ALA A 75 -14.29 4.46 18.18
N ASN A 76 -13.64 4.04 19.27
CA ASN A 76 -14.28 3.35 20.38
C ASN A 76 -13.65 3.72 21.74
N GLU A 77 -13.50 5.02 21.99
CA GLU A 77 -13.24 5.61 23.31
C GLU A 77 -14.07 6.90 23.50
N ALA A 78 -15.39 6.81 23.27
CA ALA A 78 -16.31 7.94 23.53
C ALA A 78 -17.63 7.49 24.17
N HIS A 79 -17.60 6.46 25.04
CA HIS A 79 -18.81 5.90 25.65
C HIS A 79 -18.72 5.60 27.16
N ASP A 80 -17.71 6.07 27.90
CA ASP A 80 -17.55 5.73 29.34
C ASP A 80 -17.29 6.92 30.28
N GLU A 81 -17.73 8.14 29.94
CA GLU A 81 -17.76 9.28 30.90
C GLU A 81 -19.11 10.01 30.86
N ALA A 82 -20.18 9.28 31.18
CA ALA A 82 -21.47 9.86 31.55
C ALA A 82 -22.27 8.86 32.40
N ASP A 83 -21.69 8.44 33.53
CA ASP A 83 -22.42 8.02 34.75
C ASP A 83 -21.41 7.65 35.85
N ASN A 84 -21.02 8.64 36.67
CA ASN A 84 -20.66 8.45 38.08
C ASN A 84 -20.85 9.75 38.87
#